data_AF-A0A960LFF3-F1
#
_entry.id   AF-A0A960LFF3-F1
#
_cell.length_a   1.000
_cell.length_b   1.000
_cell.length_c   1.000
_cell.angle_alpha   90.00
_cell.angle_beta   90.00
_cell.angle_gamma   90.00
#
_symmetry.space_group_name_H-M   'P 1'
#
loop_
_entity.id
_entity.type
_entity.pdbx_description
1 polymer ?
#
loop_
_entity_poly.entity_id
_entity_poly.type
_entity_poly.pdbx_seq_one_letter_code
_entity_poly.pdbx_strand_id
1 'polypeptide(L)'
;MSRVTLQQLLLAGAHFGHLTRRWHPKMAPYILMDKNGIHLVDLRQTQSLLERACAAVSEITANGQQVLLVGTKGQAREAISSEGKRAQTPYVVERWLGGMLTNFATIRQGVKTLESLERQMTDGTFEKINKKERLTKQRQHEKLMHTLGGIREMRHLPGAVFVVDILREKIAVAEARRLGIPVIAICDTNVDPTDIDFPIPANDDAFKSIALITRAIAESVIEGMARYRANADMRQAQADLEARDMEATGEAKIRERERGRGGDHGGDQRRRRVRRPQREDGKPEGQEVKSENS
;
A
#
# COMPACT_ATOMS: atom_id res chain seq x y z
N MET A 1 11.19 -16.31 -7.76
CA MET A 1 12.09 -15.92 -6.66
C MET A 1 13.45 -16.60 -6.78
N SER A 2 14.54 -15.84 -6.83
CA SER A 2 15.85 -16.40 -6.46
C SER A 2 15.87 -16.54 -4.93
N ARG A 3 15.64 -17.74 -4.42
CA ARG A 3 15.70 -18.00 -2.98
C ARG A 3 17.09 -17.64 -2.45
N VAL A 4 17.13 -16.89 -1.35
CA VAL A 4 18.39 -16.58 -0.67
C VAL A 4 19.01 -17.89 -0.19
N THR A 5 20.24 -18.16 -0.61
CA THR A 5 20.94 -19.40 -0.24
C THR A 5 21.69 -19.24 1.07
N LEU A 6 21.93 -20.37 1.76
CA LEU A 6 22.74 -20.40 2.97
C LEU A 6 24.14 -19.81 2.75
N GLN A 7 24.72 -20.07 1.57
CA GLN A 7 26.02 -19.52 1.19
C GLN A 7 25.99 -18.00 1.05
N GLN A 8 24.93 -17.43 0.49
CA GLN A 8 24.77 -15.97 0.40
C GLN A 8 24.66 -15.33 1.79
N LEU A 9 23.87 -15.92 2.70
CA LEU A 9 23.76 -15.45 4.08
C LEU A 9 25.10 -15.51 4.83
N LEU A 10 25.86 -16.59 4.61
CA LEU A 10 27.19 -16.76 5.20
C LEU A 10 28.16 -15.68 4.70
N LEU A 11 28.25 -15.47 3.38
CA LEU A 11 29.11 -14.48 2.75
C LEU A 11 28.72 -13.04 3.09
N ALA A 12 27.43 -12.79 3.32
CA ALA A 12 26.91 -11.50 3.75
C ALA A 12 27.21 -11.18 5.24
N GLY A 13 27.69 -12.17 6.01
CA GLY A 13 27.96 -12.01 7.44
C GLY A 13 26.71 -12.01 8.31
N ALA A 14 25.60 -12.57 7.84
CA ALA A 14 24.31 -12.58 8.55
C ALA A 14 24.32 -13.42 9.84
N HIS A 15 25.28 -14.32 9.98
CA HIS A 15 25.39 -15.26 11.12
C HIS A 15 26.03 -14.63 12.35
N PHE A 16 26.71 -13.49 12.22
CA PHE A 16 27.33 -12.83 13.38
C PHE A 16 26.28 -12.07 14.17
N GLY A 17 26.12 -12.42 15.44
CA GLY A 17 25.38 -11.62 16.40
C GLY A 17 26.29 -10.68 17.19
N HIS A 18 25.80 -10.25 18.35
CA HIS A 18 26.50 -9.41 19.30
C HIS A 18 27.34 -10.22 20.31
N LEU A 19 28.06 -9.48 21.17
CA LEU A 19 28.82 -10.04 22.29
C LEU A 19 27.92 -10.80 23.27
N THR A 20 28.44 -11.86 23.88
CA THR A 20 27.72 -12.72 24.84
C THR A 20 27.18 -11.98 26.07
N ARG A 21 27.73 -10.81 26.41
CA ARG A 21 27.24 -9.95 27.50
C ARG A 21 26.06 -9.05 27.12
N ARG A 22 25.73 -8.93 25.84
CA ARG A 22 24.70 -8.01 25.30
C ARG A 22 23.47 -8.73 24.74
N TRP A 23 23.42 -10.05 24.86
CA TRP A 23 22.34 -10.85 24.31
C TRP A 23 21.05 -10.76 25.14
N HIS A 24 19.93 -11.09 24.51
CA HIS A 24 18.63 -11.17 25.13
C HIS A 24 18.20 -12.64 25.29
N PRO A 25 17.78 -13.10 26.49
CA PRO A 25 17.47 -14.52 26.75
C PRO A 25 16.46 -15.15 25.80
N LYS A 26 15.48 -14.39 25.33
CA LYS A 26 14.46 -14.87 24.39
C LYS A 26 14.99 -15.12 22.97
N MET A 27 16.20 -14.68 22.64
CA MET A 27 16.88 -15.05 21.40
C MET A 27 17.56 -16.43 21.47
N ALA A 28 17.58 -17.09 22.63
CA ALA A 28 18.20 -18.41 22.80
C ALA A 28 17.82 -19.44 21.71
N PRO A 29 16.55 -19.57 21.28
CA PRO A 29 16.18 -20.56 20.25
C PRO A 29 16.83 -20.32 18.88
N TYR A 30 17.21 -19.08 18.59
CA TYR A 30 17.78 -18.66 17.31
C TYR A 30 19.31 -18.64 17.31
N ILE A 31 19.94 -18.73 18.49
CA ILE A 31 21.39 -18.74 18.66
C ILE A 31 21.89 -20.18 18.54
N LEU A 32 22.82 -20.41 17.61
CA LEU A 32 23.41 -21.72 17.36
C LEU A 32 24.49 -22.06 18.40
N MET A 33 25.44 -21.14 18.61
CA MET A 33 26.56 -21.30 19.53
C MET A 33 27.25 -19.95 19.78
N ASP A 34 28.11 -19.86 20.78
CA ASP A 34 29.05 -18.77 20.94
C ASP A 34 30.46 -19.15 20.47
N LYS A 35 31.17 -18.21 19.84
CA LYS A 35 32.56 -18.37 19.43
C LYS A 35 33.33 -17.08 19.70
N ASN A 36 34.43 -17.17 20.44
CA ASN A 36 35.27 -16.02 20.79
C ASN A 36 34.48 -14.86 21.44
N GLY A 37 33.45 -15.18 22.24
CA GLY A 37 32.63 -14.18 22.93
C GLY A 37 31.58 -13.48 22.04
N ILE A 38 31.34 -13.95 20.82
CA ILE A 38 30.29 -13.48 19.91
C ILE A 38 29.28 -14.62 19.71
N HIS A 39 27.99 -14.32 19.79
CA HIS A 39 26.95 -15.29 19.45
C HIS A 39 26.82 -15.46 17.95
N LEU A 40 26.67 -16.71 17.50
CA LEU A 40 26.38 -17.06 16.13
C LEU A 40 24.92 -17.47 16.00
N VAL A 41 24.23 -16.88 15.03
CA VAL A 41 22.82 -17.13 14.73
C VAL A 41 22.70 -18.33 13.78
N ASP A 42 21.68 -19.16 13.96
CA ASP A 42 21.41 -20.30 13.09
C ASP A 42 20.84 -19.85 11.73
N LEU A 43 21.70 -19.84 10.71
CA LEU A 43 21.34 -19.43 9.37
C LEU A 43 20.28 -20.32 8.68
N ARG A 44 20.11 -21.58 9.11
CA ARG A 44 19.04 -22.44 8.56
C ARG A 44 17.68 -21.93 9.01
N GLN A 45 17.59 -21.53 10.28
CA GLN A 45 16.39 -20.86 10.81
C GLN A 45 16.19 -19.51 10.13
N THR A 46 17.25 -18.71 9.96
CA THR A 46 17.19 -17.44 9.21
C THR A 46 16.60 -17.65 7.81
N GLN A 47 17.09 -18.65 7.07
CA GLN A 47 16.61 -18.94 5.72
C GLN A 47 15.12 -19.29 5.71
N SER A 48 14.69 -20.22 6.56
CA SER A 48 13.29 -20.65 6.66
C SER A 48 12.35 -19.51 7.07
N LEU A 49 12.75 -18.71 8.07
CA LEU A 49 11.95 -17.58 8.55
C LEU A 49 11.92 -16.43 7.53
N LEU A 50 13.02 -16.19 6.82
CA LEU A 50 13.05 -15.23 5.71
C LEU A 50 12.11 -15.67 4.58
N GLU A 51 12.09 -16.95 4.21
CA GLU A 51 11.15 -17.46 3.20
C GLU A 51 9.69 -17.25 3.62
N ARG A 52 9.36 -17.49 4.91
CA ARG A 52 8.03 -17.21 5.47
C ARG A 52 7.69 -15.73 5.44
N ALA A 53 8.62 -14.86 5.81
CA ALA A 53 8.44 -13.42 5.76
C ALA A 53 8.21 -12.91 4.33
N CYS A 54 9.00 -13.39 3.36
CA CYS A 54 8.85 -13.08 1.94
C CYS A 54 7.49 -13.54 1.39
N ALA A 55 7.04 -14.73 1.78
CA ALA A 55 5.73 -15.24 1.39
C ALA A 55 4.59 -14.35 1.91
N ALA A 56 4.63 -13.97 3.19
CA ALA A 56 3.64 -13.09 3.80
C ALA A 56 3.64 -11.69 3.15
N VAL A 57 4.82 -11.11 2.90
CA VAL A 57 4.98 -9.83 2.20
C VAL A 57 4.37 -9.89 0.80
N SER A 58 4.62 -10.97 0.06
CA SER A 58 4.08 -11.16 -1.29
C SER A 58 2.55 -11.29 -1.29
N GLU A 59 1.97 -11.94 -0.28
CA GLU A 59 0.51 -12.06 -0.13
C GLU A 59 -0.13 -10.70 0.21
N ILE A 60 0.45 -9.95 1.15
CA ILE A 60 -0.02 -8.61 1.54
C ILE A 60 -0.01 -7.66 0.34
N THR A 61 1.05 -7.68 -0.46
CA THR A 61 1.14 -6.81 -1.65
C THR A 61 0.30 -7.31 -2.82
N ALA A 62 0.05 -8.62 -2.92
CA ALA A 62 -0.91 -9.18 -3.87
C ALA A 62 -2.36 -8.75 -3.58
N ASN A 63 -2.67 -8.37 -2.34
CA ASN A 63 -3.95 -7.76 -1.96
C ASN A 63 -3.98 -6.24 -2.22
N GLY A 64 -2.91 -5.66 -2.78
CA GLY A 64 -2.82 -4.23 -3.10
C GLY A 64 -2.41 -3.35 -1.92
N GLN A 65 -2.02 -3.93 -0.78
CA GLN A 65 -1.52 -3.17 0.36
C GLN A 65 -0.01 -2.87 0.21
N GLN A 66 0.42 -1.74 0.76
CA GLN A 66 1.83 -1.32 0.71
C GLN A 66 2.61 -1.86 1.92
N VAL A 67 3.91 -2.08 1.74
CA VAL A 67 4.83 -2.45 2.83
C VAL A 67 5.77 -1.28 3.12
N LEU A 68 5.82 -0.85 4.38
CA LEU A 68 6.68 0.25 4.80
C LEU A 68 8.05 -0.28 5.22
N LEU A 69 9.12 0.15 4.54
CA LEU A 69 10.49 -0.21 4.91
C LEU A 69 11.07 0.80 5.90
N VAL A 70 11.59 0.36 7.04
CA VAL A 70 12.08 1.23 8.11
C VAL A 70 13.47 0.82 8.55
N GLY A 71 14.40 1.77 8.55
CA GLY A 71 15.72 1.57 9.12
C GLY A 71 16.52 2.87 9.18
N THR A 72 16.64 3.47 10.38
CA THR A 72 17.39 4.73 10.55
C THR A 72 18.89 4.54 10.80
N LYS A 73 19.30 3.31 11.06
CA LYS A 73 20.68 2.89 11.27
C LYS A 73 21.52 3.19 10.03
N GLY A 74 22.73 3.75 10.22
CA GLY A 74 23.57 4.21 9.11
C GLY A 74 23.82 3.14 8.04
N GLN A 75 24.04 1.90 8.47
CA GLN A 75 24.26 0.73 7.62
C GLN A 75 22.99 0.28 6.87
N ALA A 76 21.80 0.66 7.33
CA ALA A 76 20.53 0.31 6.70
C ALA A 76 20.03 1.36 5.70
N ARG A 77 20.44 2.64 5.84
CA ARG A 77 19.87 3.76 5.09
C ARG A 77 19.92 3.58 3.58
N GLU A 78 21.08 3.23 3.06
CA GLU A 78 21.26 3.07 1.61
C GLU A 78 20.47 1.86 1.11
N ALA A 79 20.55 0.71 1.80
CA ALA A 79 19.80 -0.49 1.43
C ALA A 79 18.28 -0.24 1.40
N ILE A 80 17.73 0.36 2.46
CA ILE A 80 16.30 0.63 2.57
C ILE A 80 15.83 1.68 1.55
N SER A 81 16.58 2.77 1.35
CA SER A 81 16.17 3.83 0.42
C SER A 81 16.29 3.41 -1.05
N SER A 82 17.34 2.67 -1.42
CA SER A 82 17.54 2.17 -2.78
C SER A 82 16.49 1.12 -3.13
N GLU A 83 16.25 0.15 -2.25
CA GLU A 83 15.26 -0.90 -2.46
C GLU A 83 13.84 -0.34 -2.38
N GLY A 84 13.58 0.64 -1.49
CA GLY A 84 12.30 1.34 -1.42
C GLY A 84 11.94 2.05 -2.73
N LYS A 85 12.89 2.77 -3.32
CA LYS A 85 12.73 3.41 -4.64
C LYS A 85 12.55 2.37 -5.75
N ARG A 86 13.37 1.32 -5.76
CA ARG A 86 13.32 0.25 -6.79
C ARG A 86 11.99 -0.49 -6.77
N ALA A 87 11.47 -0.80 -5.59
CA ALA A 87 10.20 -1.49 -5.40
C ALA A 87 8.97 -0.56 -5.41
N GLN A 88 9.17 0.76 -5.53
CA GLN A 88 8.12 1.78 -5.44
C GLN A 88 7.26 1.62 -4.17
N THR A 89 7.92 1.30 -3.05
CA THR A 89 7.27 1.07 -1.76
C THR A 89 7.72 2.14 -0.77
N PRO A 90 6.84 2.60 0.16
CA PRO A 90 7.21 3.65 1.08
C PRO A 90 8.35 3.22 2.00
N TYR A 91 9.21 4.17 2.38
CA TYR A 91 10.36 3.90 3.22
C TYR A 91 10.70 5.05 4.18
N VAL A 92 11.37 4.75 5.29
CA VAL A 92 11.87 5.70 6.29
C VAL A 92 13.31 5.35 6.67
N VAL A 93 14.24 6.27 6.39
CA VAL A 93 15.69 6.05 6.61
C VAL A 93 16.36 7.06 7.54
N GLU A 94 15.69 8.18 7.83
CA GLU A 94 16.33 9.25 8.60
C GLU A 94 15.96 9.22 10.07
N ARG A 95 14.69 9.49 10.37
CA ARG A 95 14.19 9.48 11.73
C ARG A 95 12.72 9.09 11.72
N TRP A 96 12.38 8.14 12.59
CA TRP A 96 10.99 7.88 12.93
C TRP A 96 10.43 9.02 13.79
N LEU A 97 9.37 9.67 13.32
CA LEU A 97 8.62 10.64 14.12
C LEU A 97 7.56 9.87 14.91
N GLY A 98 7.48 10.10 16.21
CA GLY A 98 6.41 9.50 17.01
C GLY A 98 5.03 9.94 16.49
N GLY A 99 4.14 8.99 16.32
CA GLY A 99 2.84 9.21 15.68
C GLY A 99 2.85 9.03 14.16
N MET A 100 3.93 8.49 13.57
CA MET A 100 4.01 8.25 12.13
C MET A 100 2.86 7.37 11.60
N LEU A 101 2.48 6.34 12.36
CA LEU A 101 1.35 5.47 12.02
C LEU A 101 0.12 5.83 12.86
N THR A 102 0.30 6.05 14.16
CA THR A 102 -0.84 6.27 15.08
C THR A 102 -1.51 7.63 14.91
N ASN A 103 -0.78 8.64 14.42
CA ASN A 103 -1.31 9.97 14.09
C ASN A 103 -1.09 10.30 12.60
N PHE A 104 -1.44 9.36 11.73
CA PHE A 104 -1.21 9.45 10.29
C PHE A 104 -1.84 10.70 9.65
N ALA A 105 -2.97 11.19 10.18
CA ALA A 105 -3.62 12.40 9.68
C ALA A 105 -2.72 13.64 9.79
N THR A 106 -2.03 13.83 10.92
CA THR A 106 -1.08 14.94 11.11
C THR A 106 0.15 14.77 10.23
N ILE A 107 0.66 13.55 10.08
CA ILE A 107 1.83 13.26 9.23
C ILE A 107 1.51 13.59 7.77
N ARG A 108 0.32 13.22 7.31
CA ARG A 108 -0.18 13.55 5.97
C ARG A 108 -0.32 15.05 5.76
N GLN A 109 -0.69 15.82 6.80
CA GLN A 109 -0.67 17.28 6.72
C GLN A 109 0.75 17.81 6.51
N GLY A 110 1.76 17.21 7.16
CA GLY A 110 3.17 17.51 6.91
C GLY A 110 3.60 17.23 5.46
N VAL A 111 3.15 16.13 4.86
CA VAL A 111 3.37 15.82 3.44
C VAL A 111 2.70 16.85 2.53
N LYS A 112 1.46 17.27 2.83
CA LYS A 112 0.79 18.34 2.08
C LYS A 112 1.53 19.68 2.18
N THR A 113 2.08 20.01 3.35
CA THR A 113 2.92 21.21 3.51
C THR A 113 4.18 21.11 2.66
N LEU A 114 4.81 19.94 2.59
CA LEU A 114 5.96 19.70 1.73
C LEU A 114 5.60 19.93 0.25
N GLU A 115 4.52 19.35 -0.24
CA GLU A 115 4.04 19.55 -1.62
C GLU A 115 3.69 21.02 -1.92
N SER A 116 3.13 21.74 -0.94
CA SER A 116 2.84 23.17 -1.08
C SER A 116 4.11 24.02 -1.18
N LEU A 117 5.15 23.67 -0.42
CA LEU A 117 6.45 24.35 -0.49
C LEU A 117 7.11 24.11 -1.85
N GLU A 118 7.06 22.89 -2.37
CA GLU A 118 7.57 22.58 -3.72
C GLU A 118 6.86 23.37 -4.81
N ARG A 119 5.52 23.44 -4.78
CA ARG A 119 4.75 24.27 -5.72
C ARG A 119 5.19 25.73 -5.65
N GLN A 120 5.22 26.32 -4.46
CA GLN A 120 5.67 27.71 -4.29
C GLN A 120 7.10 27.97 -4.82
N MET A 121 7.98 26.97 -4.77
CA MET A 121 9.34 27.05 -5.35
C MET A 121 9.31 27.02 -6.88
N THR A 122 8.46 26.19 -7.48
CA THR A 122 8.31 26.09 -8.94
C THR A 122 7.58 27.30 -9.53
N ASP A 123 6.57 27.83 -8.83
CA ASP A 123 5.67 28.88 -9.32
C ASP A 123 6.28 30.30 -9.23
N GLY A 124 7.56 30.41 -8.84
CA GLY A 124 8.25 31.70 -8.67
C GLY A 124 7.81 32.51 -7.45
N THR A 125 6.97 31.96 -6.56
CA THR A 125 6.52 32.65 -5.33
C THR A 125 7.68 32.99 -4.40
N PHE A 126 8.74 32.19 -4.43
CA PHE A 126 9.94 32.41 -3.62
C PHE A 126 10.69 33.69 -4.01
N GLU A 127 10.57 34.17 -5.25
CA GLU A 127 11.24 35.39 -5.70
C GLU A 127 10.58 36.65 -5.13
N LYS A 128 9.28 36.59 -4.86
CA LYS A 128 8.46 37.70 -4.35
C LYS A 128 8.58 37.94 -2.84
N ILE A 129 9.17 37.00 -2.10
CA ILE A 129 9.34 37.07 -0.64
C ILE A 129 10.76 37.51 -0.24
N ASN A 130 10.90 38.03 0.98
CA ASN A 130 12.18 38.45 1.53
C ASN A 130 13.17 37.27 1.62
N LYS A 131 14.47 37.54 1.42
CA LYS A 131 15.57 36.57 1.53
C LYS A 131 15.52 35.77 2.84
N LYS A 132 15.17 36.40 3.97
CA LYS A 132 15.06 35.73 5.28
C LYS A 132 13.94 34.68 5.30
N GLU A 133 12.77 35.03 4.75
CA GLU A 133 11.62 34.12 4.66
C GLU A 133 11.88 33.00 3.67
N ARG A 134 12.50 33.31 2.53
CA ARG A 134 12.94 32.35 1.53
C ARG A 134 13.84 31.28 2.14
N LEU A 135 14.87 31.70 2.89
CA LEU A 135 15.79 30.79 3.56
C LEU A 135 15.08 29.91 4.60
N THR A 136 14.10 30.47 5.32
CA THR A 136 13.32 29.74 6.32
C THR A 136 12.46 28.65 5.66
N LYS A 137 11.75 29.00 4.59
CA LYS A 137 10.95 28.05 3.82
C LYS A 137 11.80 26.98 3.15
N GLN A 138 12.99 27.33 2.65
CA GLN A 138 13.92 26.38 2.07
C GLN A 138 14.42 25.36 3.11
N ARG A 139 14.85 25.82 4.29
CA ARG A 139 15.24 24.92 5.40
C ARG A 139 14.09 24.02 5.84
N GLN A 140 12.86 24.55 5.83
CA GLN A 140 11.66 23.76 6.13
C GLN A 140 11.42 22.69 5.07
N HIS A 141 11.52 23.03 3.79
CA HIS A 141 11.42 22.08 2.67
C HIS A 141 12.48 20.98 2.79
N GLU A 142 13.75 21.34 2.95
CA GLU A 142 14.86 20.37 3.10
C GLU A 142 14.62 19.41 4.27
N LYS A 143 14.21 19.93 5.43
CA LYS A 143 13.89 19.12 6.61
C LYS A 143 12.72 18.16 6.36
N LEU A 144 11.65 18.63 5.72
CA LEU A 144 10.49 17.82 5.41
C LEU A 144 10.81 16.77 4.34
N MET A 145 11.56 17.12 3.29
CA MET A 145 11.99 16.17 2.25
C MET A 145 12.82 15.04 2.85
N HIS A 146 13.78 15.39 3.71
CA HIS A 146 14.67 14.43 4.34
C HIS A 146 13.91 13.47 5.27
N THR A 147 12.85 13.93 5.94
CA THR A 147 12.12 13.12 6.93
C THR A 147 10.93 12.37 6.34
N LEU A 148 10.15 13.03 5.47
CA LEU A 148 8.86 12.53 4.97
C LEU A 148 8.91 12.12 3.48
N GLY A 149 10.01 12.38 2.77
CA GLY A 149 10.10 12.12 1.33
C GLY A 149 9.82 10.68 0.95
N GLY A 150 10.27 9.71 1.75
CA GLY A 150 10.05 8.29 1.49
C GLY A 150 8.62 7.78 1.78
N ILE A 151 7.79 8.55 2.47
CA ILE A 151 6.36 8.23 2.71
C ILE A 151 5.41 9.17 1.96
N ARG A 152 5.95 9.99 1.05
CA ARG A 152 5.18 10.97 0.27
C ARG A 152 4.01 10.34 -0.49
N GLU A 153 4.24 9.20 -1.12
CA GLU A 153 3.22 8.52 -1.94
C GLU A 153 2.23 7.70 -1.12
N MET A 154 2.44 7.59 0.19
CA MET A 154 1.62 6.76 1.08
C MET A 154 0.27 7.43 1.33
N ARG A 155 -0.82 6.82 0.82
CA ARG A 155 -2.18 7.37 0.95
C ARG A 155 -2.99 6.77 2.09
N HIS A 156 -2.64 5.56 2.49
CA HIS A 156 -3.29 4.79 3.55
C HIS A 156 -2.21 4.19 4.44
N LEU A 157 -2.60 3.65 5.60
CA LEU A 157 -1.67 2.90 6.43
C LEU A 157 -1.13 1.68 5.67
N PRO A 158 0.13 1.29 5.89
CA PRO A 158 0.70 0.13 5.25
C PRO A 158 0.04 -1.16 5.76
N GLY A 159 0.02 -2.19 4.92
CA GLY A 159 -0.44 -3.54 5.31
C GLY A 159 0.60 -4.31 6.13
N ALA A 160 1.88 -3.92 6.07
CA ALA A 160 2.94 -4.46 6.90
C ALA A 160 4.09 -3.45 7.07
N VAL A 161 4.91 -3.63 8.11
CA VAL A 161 6.14 -2.87 8.30
C VAL A 161 7.33 -3.81 8.34
N PHE A 162 8.36 -3.52 7.55
CA PHE A 162 9.66 -4.16 7.64
C PHE A 162 10.64 -3.27 8.39
N VAL A 163 11.24 -3.77 9.47
CA VAL A 163 12.09 -3.01 10.38
C VAL A 163 13.51 -3.58 10.44
N VAL A 164 14.51 -2.73 10.32
CA VAL A 164 15.91 -3.04 10.60
C VAL A 164 16.32 -2.41 11.93
N ASP A 165 16.84 -3.23 12.85
CA ASP A 165 17.21 -2.85 14.23
C ASP A 165 16.01 -2.40 15.09
N ILE A 166 15.40 -3.37 15.77
CA ILE A 166 14.23 -3.17 16.64
C ILE A 166 14.54 -2.24 17.82
N LEU A 167 15.74 -2.31 18.38
CA LEU A 167 16.10 -1.48 19.54
C LEU A 167 16.13 0.00 19.16
N ARG A 168 16.60 0.30 17.95
CA ARG A 168 16.61 1.66 17.41
C ARG A 168 15.21 2.12 16.99
N GLU A 169 14.41 1.22 16.40
CA GLU A 169 13.07 1.51 15.88
C GLU A 169 11.91 1.07 16.78
N LYS A 170 12.14 1.01 18.10
CA LYS A 170 11.14 0.54 19.09
C LYS A 170 9.79 1.27 19.01
N ILE A 171 9.81 2.56 18.65
CA ILE A 171 8.60 3.38 18.52
C ILE A 171 7.79 2.93 17.30
N ALA A 172 8.45 2.63 16.18
CA ALA A 172 7.80 2.13 14.97
C ALA A 172 7.11 0.79 15.23
N VAL A 173 7.80 -0.13 15.90
CA VAL A 173 7.26 -1.45 16.29
C VAL A 173 6.06 -1.30 17.23
N ALA A 174 6.17 -0.46 18.26
CA ALA A 174 5.08 -0.22 19.20
C ALA A 174 3.84 0.40 18.54
N GLU A 175 4.03 1.34 17.62
CA GLU A 175 2.95 1.97 16.85
C GLU A 175 2.27 0.97 15.90
N ALA A 176 3.05 0.19 15.15
CA ALA A 176 2.54 -0.83 14.24
C ALA A 176 1.69 -1.87 14.99
N ARG A 177 2.21 -2.38 16.11
CA ARG A 177 1.50 -3.34 16.98
C ARG A 177 0.20 -2.76 17.53
N ARG A 178 0.21 -1.50 17.98
CA ARG A 178 -1.00 -0.84 18.51
C ARG A 178 -2.12 -0.74 17.47
N LEU A 179 -1.76 -0.68 16.19
CA LEU A 179 -2.70 -0.61 15.06
C LEU A 179 -3.01 -1.99 14.46
N GLY A 180 -2.43 -3.07 14.99
CA GLY A 180 -2.57 -4.42 14.42
C GLY A 180 -1.90 -4.60 13.07
N ILE A 181 -0.90 -3.77 12.75
CA ILE A 181 -0.13 -3.88 11.51
C ILE A 181 0.99 -4.91 11.75
N PRO A 182 1.09 -5.98 10.94
CA PRO A 182 2.11 -7.00 11.12
C PRO A 182 3.52 -6.46 10.95
N VAL A 183 4.42 -6.90 11.83
CA VAL A 183 5.81 -6.48 11.90
C VAL A 183 6.72 -7.60 11.42
N ILE A 184 7.46 -7.33 10.35
CA ILE A 184 8.58 -8.14 9.89
C ILE A 184 9.86 -7.44 10.34
N ALA A 185 10.81 -8.13 10.96
CA ALA A 185 12.03 -7.47 11.42
C ALA A 185 13.26 -8.36 11.40
N ILE A 186 14.41 -7.74 11.10
CA ILE A 186 15.72 -8.33 11.36
C ILE A 186 15.95 -8.30 12.87
N CYS A 187 16.17 -9.47 13.45
CA CYS A 187 16.37 -9.65 14.88
C CYS A 187 17.81 -10.12 15.14
N ASP A 188 18.65 -9.24 15.69
CA ASP A 188 19.94 -9.64 16.24
C ASP A 188 19.76 -10.22 17.66
N THR A 189 20.78 -10.89 18.16
CA THR A 189 20.88 -11.56 19.45
C THR A 189 20.56 -10.70 20.68
N ASN A 190 20.55 -9.37 20.58
CA ASN A 190 20.29 -8.43 21.67
C ASN A 190 18.84 -7.94 21.77
N VAL A 191 17.94 -8.39 20.90
CA VAL A 191 16.55 -7.91 20.84
C VAL A 191 15.57 -8.90 21.46
N ASP A 192 14.39 -8.44 21.86
CA ASP A 192 13.26 -9.32 22.19
C ASP A 192 12.43 -9.58 20.92
N PRO A 193 12.38 -10.82 20.40
CA PRO A 193 11.62 -11.16 19.20
C PRO A 193 10.12 -11.37 19.44
N THR A 194 9.64 -11.30 20.69
CA THR A 194 8.25 -11.64 21.06
C THR A 194 7.22 -10.77 20.34
N ASP A 195 7.55 -9.51 20.11
CA ASP A 195 6.63 -8.51 19.55
C ASP A 195 6.68 -8.45 18.01
N ILE A 196 7.36 -9.42 17.37
CA ILE A 196 7.58 -9.47 15.93
C ILE A 196 6.83 -10.67 15.36
N ASP A 197 5.94 -10.43 14.40
CA ASP A 197 5.14 -11.49 13.77
C ASP A 197 5.99 -12.40 12.86
N PHE A 198 6.94 -11.79 12.14
CA PHE A 198 7.87 -12.49 11.26
C PHE A 198 9.33 -12.13 11.62
N PRO A 199 9.90 -12.73 12.68
CA PRO A 199 11.27 -12.47 13.07
C PRO A 199 12.24 -13.13 12.10
N ILE A 200 13.24 -12.38 11.64
CA ILE A 200 14.33 -12.88 10.79
C ILE A 200 15.63 -12.79 11.60
N PRO A 201 16.07 -13.88 12.25
CA PRO A 201 17.29 -13.88 13.04
C PRO A 201 18.50 -13.62 12.15
N ALA A 202 19.15 -12.46 12.26
CA ALA A 202 20.32 -12.12 11.46
C ALA A 202 21.04 -10.88 12.01
N ASN A 203 22.27 -10.70 11.56
CA ASN A 203 23.07 -9.52 11.83
C ASN A 203 22.42 -8.24 11.25
N ASP A 204 22.16 -7.25 12.09
CA ASP A 204 21.63 -5.93 11.71
C ASP A 204 22.70 -4.81 11.69
N ASP A 205 23.97 -5.13 11.97
CA ASP A 205 25.12 -4.23 11.90
C ASP A 205 25.86 -4.33 10.55
N ALA A 206 25.82 -5.49 9.91
CA ALA A 206 26.51 -5.72 8.65
C ALA A 206 25.69 -5.21 7.46
N PHE A 207 26.22 -4.20 6.74
CA PHE A 207 25.61 -3.65 5.52
C PHE A 207 25.19 -4.73 4.52
N LYS A 208 26.07 -5.72 4.25
CA LYS A 208 25.79 -6.80 3.29
C LYS A 208 24.62 -7.70 3.73
N SER A 209 24.52 -7.98 5.04
CA SER A 209 23.42 -8.75 5.63
C SER A 209 22.09 -8.01 5.44
N ILE A 210 22.05 -6.74 5.86
CA ILE A 210 20.86 -5.88 5.74
C ILE A 210 20.45 -5.75 4.28
N ALA A 211 21.39 -5.47 3.37
CA ALA A 211 21.12 -5.31 1.95
C ALA A 211 20.55 -6.59 1.33
N LEU A 212 21.11 -7.76 1.65
CA LEU A 212 20.63 -9.04 1.15
C LEU A 212 19.18 -9.33 1.58
N ILE A 213 18.89 -9.16 2.88
CA ILE A 213 17.56 -9.41 3.43
C ILE A 213 16.55 -8.38 2.91
N THR A 214 16.90 -7.09 2.93
CA THR A 214 16.04 -6.01 2.43
C THR A 214 15.71 -6.21 0.96
N ARG A 215 16.69 -6.61 0.15
CA ARG A 215 16.47 -6.92 -1.26
C ARG A 215 15.50 -8.08 -1.45
N ALA A 216 15.62 -9.16 -0.68
CA ALA A 216 14.70 -10.30 -0.76
C ALA A 216 13.24 -9.90 -0.43
N ILE A 217 13.07 -9.05 0.59
CA ILE A 217 11.77 -8.48 0.97
C ILE A 217 11.24 -7.58 -0.15
N ALA A 218 12.06 -6.69 -0.71
CA ALA A 218 11.68 -5.79 -1.80
C ALA A 218 11.34 -6.54 -3.10
N GLU A 219 12.06 -7.61 -3.43
CA GLU A 219 11.71 -8.51 -4.55
C GLU A 219 10.34 -9.15 -4.34
N SER A 220 10.01 -9.55 -3.10
CA SER A 220 8.70 -10.10 -2.74
C SER A 220 7.57 -9.07 -2.85
N VAL A 221 7.85 -7.81 -2.49
CA VAL A 221 6.93 -6.68 -2.71
C VAL A 221 6.62 -6.51 -4.20
N ILE A 222 7.66 -6.44 -5.04
CA ILE A 222 7.51 -6.29 -6.50
C ILE A 222 6.69 -7.44 -7.08
N GLU A 223 6.99 -8.67 -6.66
CA GLU A 223 6.28 -9.87 -7.14
C GLU A 223 4.80 -9.84 -6.76
N GLY A 224 4.47 -9.56 -5.50
CA GLY A 224 3.07 -9.48 -5.09
C GLY A 224 2.33 -8.32 -5.76
N MET A 225 2.96 -7.16 -5.93
CA MET A 225 2.37 -6.04 -6.68
C MET A 225 2.12 -6.38 -8.16
N ALA A 226 3.00 -7.18 -8.79
CA ALA A 226 2.79 -7.65 -10.15
C ALA A 226 1.57 -8.59 -10.22
N ARG A 227 1.41 -9.48 -9.24
CA ARG A 227 0.20 -10.34 -9.14
C ARG A 227 -1.07 -9.51 -8.90
N TYR A 228 -1.01 -8.50 -8.04
CA TYR A 228 -2.14 -7.59 -7.82
C TYR A 228 -2.61 -6.93 -9.13
N ARG A 229 -1.66 -6.40 -9.93
CA ARG A 229 -1.95 -5.78 -11.23
C ARG A 229 -2.56 -6.78 -12.21
N ALA A 230 -1.96 -7.96 -12.37
CA ALA A 230 -2.50 -9.00 -13.24
C ALA A 230 -3.92 -9.44 -12.83
N ASN A 231 -4.17 -9.57 -11.53
CA ASN A 231 -5.50 -9.91 -11.01
C ASN A 231 -6.52 -8.77 -11.20
N ALA A 232 -6.08 -7.52 -11.21
CA ALA A 232 -6.95 -6.39 -11.50
C ALA A 232 -7.33 -6.37 -12.99
N ASP A 233 -6.37 -6.61 -13.89
CA ASP A 233 -6.60 -6.67 -15.33
C ASP A 233 -7.56 -7.82 -15.71
N MET A 234 -7.39 -9.00 -15.11
CA MET A 234 -8.31 -10.13 -15.31
C MET A 234 -9.73 -9.83 -14.82
N ARG A 235 -9.87 -9.17 -13.65
CA ARG A 235 -11.18 -8.76 -13.14
C ARG A 235 -11.86 -7.74 -14.05
N GLN A 236 -11.11 -6.80 -14.60
CA GLN A 236 -11.64 -5.83 -15.55
C GLN A 236 -12.08 -6.52 -16.85
N ALA A 237 -11.25 -7.40 -17.41
CA ALA A 237 -11.59 -8.14 -18.63
C ALA A 237 -12.84 -9.01 -18.45
N GLN A 238 -13.01 -9.62 -17.28
CA GLN A 238 -14.21 -10.41 -16.98
C GLN A 238 -15.45 -9.53 -16.81
N ALA A 239 -15.34 -8.39 -16.12
CA ALA A 239 -16.44 -7.42 -16.00
C ALA A 239 -16.86 -6.86 -17.38
N ASP A 240 -15.90 -6.60 -18.26
CA ASP A 240 -16.18 -6.13 -19.63
C ASP A 240 -16.88 -7.20 -20.47
N LEU A 241 -16.53 -8.48 -20.28
CA LEU A 241 -17.21 -9.60 -20.95
C LEU A 241 -18.65 -9.77 -20.43
N GLU A 242 -18.83 -9.75 -19.11
CA GLU A 242 -20.15 -9.82 -18.48
C GLU A 242 -21.04 -8.65 -18.90
N ALA A 243 -20.49 -7.44 -19.01
CA ALA A 243 -21.23 -6.27 -19.50
C ALA A 243 -21.68 -6.45 -20.95
N ARG A 244 -20.82 -6.99 -21.83
CA ARG A 244 -21.17 -7.30 -23.23
C ARG A 244 -22.23 -8.38 -23.35
N ASP A 245 -22.15 -9.43 -22.52
CA ASP A 245 -23.15 -10.50 -22.51
C ASP A 245 -24.51 -10.01 -22.00
N MET A 246 -24.53 -9.11 -20.99
CA MET A 246 -25.75 -8.45 -20.52
C MET A 246 -26.34 -7.51 -21.57
N GLU A 247 -25.50 -6.77 -22.31
CA GLU A 247 -25.94 -5.90 -23.41
C GLU A 247 -26.53 -6.73 -24.56
N ALA A 248 -25.85 -7.80 -24.97
CA ALA A 248 -26.32 -8.71 -26.01
C ALA A 248 -27.63 -9.43 -25.65
N THR A 249 -27.79 -9.87 -24.39
CA THR A 249 -29.05 -10.46 -23.91
C THR A 249 -30.16 -9.42 -23.75
N GLY A 250 -29.83 -8.18 -23.40
CA GLY A 250 -30.75 -7.04 -23.41
C GLY A 250 -31.28 -6.74 -24.82
N GLU A 251 -30.39 -6.63 -25.80
CA GLU A 251 -30.72 -6.43 -27.21
C GLU A 251 -31.55 -7.59 -27.79
N ALA A 252 -31.22 -8.84 -27.45
CA ALA A 252 -31.97 -10.01 -27.88
C ALA A 252 -33.42 -9.98 -27.34
N LYS A 253 -33.61 -9.63 -26.07
CA LYS A 253 -34.95 -9.50 -25.46
C LYS A 253 -35.76 -8.34 -26.05
N ILE A 254 -35.10 -7.23 -26.43
CA ILE A 254 -35.76 -6.10 -27.10
C ILE A 254 -36.24 -6.53 -28.49
N ARG A 255 -35.37 -7.19 -29.29
CA ARG A 255 -35.72 -7.72 -30.61
C ARG A 255 -36.84 -8.77 -30.56
N GLU A 256 -36.88 -9.60 -29.52
CA GLU A 256 -37.94 -10.59 -29.32
C GLU A 256 -39.29 -9.93 -28.98
N ARG A 257 -39.28 -8.88 -28.14
CA ARG A 257 -40.47 -8.06 -27.85
C ARG A 257 -41.02 -7.31 -29.07
N GLU A 258 -40.15 -6.83 -29.95
CA GLU A 258 -40.55 -6.16 -31.19
C GLU A 258 -41.17 -7.15 -32.19
N ARG A 259 -40.64 -8.37 -32.29
CA ARG A 259 -41.23 -9.44 -33.12
C ARG A 259 -42.59 -9.90 -32.61
N GLY A 260 -42.79 -9.95 -31.29
CA GLY A 260 -44.08 -10.33 -30.69
C GLY A 260 -45.23 -9.32 -30.87
N ARG A 261 -44.93 -8.06 -31.25
CA ARG A 261 -45.95 -7.03 -31.50
C ARG A 261 -46.42 -6.93 -32.97
N GLY A 262 -45.77 -7.66 -33.89
CA GLY A 262 -46.08 -7.63 -35.33
C GLY A 262 -47.08 -8.68 -35.82
N GLY A 263 -47.72 -9.44 -34.91
CA GLY A 263 -48.47 -10.65 -35.24
C GLY A 263 -49.97 -10.65 -34.96
N ASP A 264 -50.65 -9.50 -34.97
CA ASP A 264 -52.12 -9.46 -34.84
C ASP A 264 -52.78 -8.43 -35.78
N HIS A 265 -52.63 -8.63 -37.10
CA HIS A 265 -53.45 -7.99 -38.13
C HIS A 265 -53.87 -9.04 -39.15
N GLY A 266 -54.87 -9.86 -38.81
CA GLY A 266 -55.34 -10.89 -39.73
C GLY A 266 -56.61 -11.62 -39.31
N GLY A 267 -57.75 -10.92 -39.21
CA GLY A 267 -59.06 -11.57 -39.33
C GLY A 267 -60.20 -10.92 -38.54
N ASP A 268 -61.03 -10.13 -39.22
CA ASP A 268 -62.46 -10.46 -39.45
C ASP A 268 -63.19 -9.23 -40.02
N GLN A 269 -63.40 -9.24 -41.34
CA GLN A 269 -64.32 -8.31 -41.99
C GLN A 269 -65.74 -8.87 -41.90
N ARG A 270 -66.53 -8.51 -40.88
CA ARG A 270 -67.99 -8.61 -40.96
C ARG A 270 -68.72 -7.40 -40.38
N ARG A 271 -69.17 -6.56 -41.33
CA ARG A 271 -70.45 -5.83 -41.37
C ARG A 271 -71.00 -5.33 -40.03
N ARG A 272 -71.04 -4.01 -39.88
CA ARG A 272 -72.32 -3.31 -39.60
C ARG A 272 -72.25 -1.84 -39.99
N ARG A 273 -73.20 -1.49 -40.85
CA ARG A 273 -73.55 -0.18 -41.35
C ARG A 273 -74.30 0.58 -40.22
N VAL A 274 -74.26 1.91 -40.29
CA VAL A 274 -75.32 2.89 -39.93
C VAL A 274 -74.98 3.91 -38.82
N ARG A 275 -75.06 5.18 -39.27
CA ARG A 275 -75.45 6.47 -38.62
C ARG A 275 -74.43 7.30 -37.82
N ARG A 276 -74.04 8.42 -38.46
CA ARG A 276 -73.98 9.79 -37.88
C ARG A 276 -75.33 10.14 -37.23
N PRO A 277 -75.40 10.96 -36.17
CA PRO A 277 -74.99 12.39 -36.17
C PRO A 277 -74.28 12.76 -34.83
N GLN A 278 -73.91 13.96 -34.40
CA GLN A 278 -73.88 15.34 -34.88
C GLN A 278 -72.84 16.08 -34.01
N ARG A 279 -72.37 17.24 -34.48
CA ARG A 279 -71.58 18.19 -33.68
C ARG A 279 -72.49 18.88 -32.65
N GLU A 280 -71.98 19.16 -31.46
CA GLU A 280 -72.32 20.39 -30.74
C GLU A 280 -71.07 20.99 -30.09
N ASP A 281 -70.94 22.29 -30.31
CA ASP A 281 -69.94 23.22 -29.82
C ASP A 281 -70.11 23.49 -28.32
N GLY A 282 -69.02 23.80 -27.62
CA GLY A 282 -69.07 24.23 -26.22
C GLY A 282 -67.70 24.49 -25.59
N LYS A 283 -67.10 25.64 -25.91
CA LYS A 283 -66.16 26.38 -25.04
C LYS A 283 -66.97 27.52 -24.37
N PRO A 284 -66.49 28.26 -23.35
CA PRO A 284 -65.19 28.26 -22.65
C PRO A 284 -65.31 28.48 -21.11
N GLU A 285 -64.22 28.98 -20.49
CA GLU A 285 -64.05 29.53 -19.13
C GLU A 285 -63.80 28.48 -18.04
N GLY A 286 -62.78 28.58 -17.17
CA GLY A 286 -61.86 29.66 -16.81
C GLY A 286 -61.66 29.55 -15.28
N GLN A 287 -60.43 29.45 -14.80
CA GLN A 287 -59.95 30.09 -13.55
C GLN A 287 -58.53 29.63 -13.20
N GLU A 288 -57.65 30.62 -13.12
CA GLU A 288 -56.42 30.63 -12.34
C GLU A 288 -56.73 30.40 -10.86
N VAL A 289 -55.88 29.65 -10.14
CA VAL A 289 -55.51 30.01 -8.76
C VAL A 289 -54.03 29.65 -8.53
N LYS A 290 -53.26 30.69 -8.22
CA LYS A 290 -51.94 30.65 -7.58
C LYS A 290 -52.06 30.29 -6.09
N SER A 291 -51.08 29.57 -5.55
CA SER A 291 -50.41 29.83 -4.25
C SER A 291 -49.55 28.59 -3.94
N GLU A 292 -48.21 28.67 -3.89
CA GLU A 292 -47.33 29.29 -2.89
C GLU A 292 -47.36 28.66 -1.49
N ASN A 293 -46.14 28.49 -0.98
CA ASN A 293 -45.69 28.24 0.40
C ASN A 293 -45.76 26.78 0.89
N SER A 294 -44.73 26.21 1.51
CA SER A 294 -43.41 26.69 1.98
C SER A 294 -42.51 25.49 2.20
#